data_AF-A0A7J5DGT9-F1
#
_entry.id   AF-A0A7J5DGT9-F1
#
_cell.length_a   1.000
_cell.length_b   1.000
_cell.length_c   1.000
_cell.angle_alpha   90.00
_cell.angle_beta   90.00
_cell.angle_gamma   90.00
#
_symmetry.space_group_name_H-M   'P 1'
#
loop_
_entity.id
_entity.type
_entity.pdbx_description
1 polymer ?
#
loop_
_entity_poly.entity_id
_entity_poly.type
_entity_poly.pdbx_seq_one_letter_code
_entity_poly.pdbx_strand_id
1 'polypeptide(L)'
;MSRNTHVRRPGRRAAFAAGLVLAVGLGVSTQAAAQAAVPAKAPVKTSSAVRSVHGFNGDVVTQVADFYGAYVDAKDAPRGPDAALAKALRGHYLVPAFAKKLEAWEKTNKADGVLRAQNVPTRWTVSEGGNGLEVLVTLTFGGAGESPVTTTRLAVKLDVVDGITDIRTTSAAPAKASRSVSGRTGDVVTQVADFYGAYVDAKDAPRGPDAALAKALRGHYLVPAFAKKLEAWEKTNKTDGVLRAQNVPVDWTVSGDGESGEVTVTHRFGGGESPTVTTNLVVKADAVDGVTDIRTKNAR
;
A
#
# COMPACT_ATOMS: atom_id res chain seq x y z
N MET A 1 54.08 -28.15 -16.68
CA MET A 1 54.39 -28.90 -15.44
C MET A 1 53.10 -28.97 -14.60
N SER A 2 52.73 -30.17 -14.13
CA SER A 2 51.53 -30.57 -13.34
C SER A 2 50.15 -30.29 -13.97
N ARG A 3 49.37 -31.23 -14.56
CA ARG A 3 48.88 -32.60 -14.22
C ARG A 3 48.11 -32.69 -12.89
N ASN A 4 46.76 -32.86 -12.96
CA ASN A 4 46.01 -34.11 -12.66
C ASN A 4 44.50 -33.84 -12.39
N THR A 5 43.58 -34.30 -13.25
CA THR A 5 42.76 -35.57 -13.21
C THR A 5 41.59 -35.55 -12.21
N HIS A 6 40.34 -35.49 -12.68
CA HIS A 6 39.37 -36.60 -12.92
C HIS A 6 38.39 -36.83 -11.75
N VAL A 7 37.08 -36.98 -12.06
CA VAL A 7 36.28 -38.23 -11.97
C VAL A 7 34.77 -37.93 -11.89
N ARG A 8 33.99 -38.80 -12.56
CA ARG A 8 32.54 -38.87 -12.80
C ARG A 8 31.72 -39.46 -11.61
N ARG A 9 30.44 -39.02 -11.46
CA ARG A 9 29.13 -39.71 -11.18
C ARG A 9 29.09 -40.89 -10.13
N PRO A 10 27.96 -41.59 -9.79
CA PRO A 10 26.49 -41.40 -9.93
C PRO A 10 25.67 -41.76 -8.63
N GLY A 11 24.32 -41.81 -8.73
CA GLY A 11 23.43 -42.70 -7.95
C GLY A 11 22.59 -41.99 -6.88
N ARG A 12 21.32 -42.33 -6.60
CA ARG A 12 20.58 -43.61 -6.74
C ARG A 12 19.07 -43.36 -6.93
N ARG A 13 18.44 -44.32 -7.62
CA ARG A 13 17.00 -44.61 -7.67
C ARG A 13 16.55 -45.30 -6.37
N ALA A 14 15.27 -45.19 -6.02
CA ALA A 14 14.55 -46.26 -5.33
C ALA A 14 13.08 -46.25 -5.78
N ALA A 15 12.64 -47.43 -6.23
CA ALA A 15 11.27 -47.75 -6.62
C ALA A 15 10.51 -48.28 -5.40
N PHE A 16 9.19 -48.16 -5.42
CA PHE A 16 8.31 -49.05 -4.66
C PHE A 16 7.16 -49.51 -5.54
N ALA A 17 7.05 -50.83 -5.67
CA ALA A 17 6.00 -51.54 -6.34
C ALA A 17 5.11 -52.25 -5.29
N ALA A 18 3.83 -52.29 -5.63
CA ALA A 18 2.86 -53.37 -5.43
C ALA A 18 2.61 -54.01 -4.05
N GLY A 19 1.33 -54.12 -3.73
CA GLY A 19 0.76 -55.31 -3.10
C GLY A 19 0.00 -55.04 -1.80
N LEU A 20 -1.32 -54.96 -1.87
CA LEU A 20 -2.17 -55.21 -0.71
C LEU A 20 -3.20 -56.28 -1.05
N VAL A 21 -3.06 -57.42 -0.37
CA VAL A 21 -3.94 -58.59 -0.38
C VAL A 21 -5.02 -58.39 0.69
N LEU A 22 -6.27 -58.71 0.35
CA LEU A 22 -7.39 -58.84 1.29
C LEU A 22 -7.17 -60.06 2.20
N ALA A 23 -7.36 -59.88 3.51
CA ALA A 23 -7.71 -60.97 4.42
C ALA A 23 -8.64 -60.44 5.54
N VAL A 24 -9.80 -61.08 5.64
CA VAL A 24 -10.84 -60.90 6.66
C VAL A 24 -10.51 -61.79 7.86
N GLY A 25 -10.66 -61.29 9.09
CA GLY A 25 -10.56 -62.11 10.30
C GLY A 25 -10.92 -61.37 11.58
N LEU A 26 -12.00 -61.81 12.24
CA LEU A 26 -12.52 -61.35 13.53
C LEU A 26 -11.56 -61.67 14.70
N GLY A 27 -11.48 -60.77 15.69
CA GLY A 27 -10.86 -61.07 16.98
C GLY A 27 -10.74 -59.84 17.88
N VAL A 28 -11.54 -59.79 18.95
CA VAL A 28 -11.49 -58.78 20.01
C VAL A 28 -10.34 -59.12 20.96
N SER A 29 -9.40 -58.20 21.14
CA SER A 29 -8.56 -58.13 22.32
C SER A 29 -8.09 -56.69 22.54
N THR A 30 -8.51 -56.14 23.67
CA THR A 30 -8.11 -54.85 24.21
C THR A 30 -6.63 -54.85 24.57
N GLN A 31 -5.81 -54.15 23.79
CA GLN A 31 -4.47 -53.72 24.19
C GLN A 31 -4.33 -52.23 23.90
N ALA A 32 -4.38 -51.45 24.98
CA ALA A 32 -4.02 -50.04 24.98
C ALA A 32 -2.53 -49.92 24.66
N ALA A 33 -2.21 -49.68 23.38
CA ALA A 33 -0.91 -49.18 22.99
C ALA A 33 -0.94 -47.65 23.15
N ALA A 34 -0.30 -47.17 24.22
CA ALA A 34 0.03 -45.76 24.36
C ALA A 34 0.98 -45.36 23.22
N GLN A 35 0.42 -44.89 22.11
CA GLN A 35 1.17 -44.18 21.09
C GLN A 35 1.50 -42.81 21.64
N ALA A 36 2.75 -42.63 22.05
CA ALA A 36 3.31 -41.31 22.32
C ALA A 36 3.17 -40.49 21.03
N ALA A 37 2.20 -39.58 21.02
CA ALA A 37 2.03 -38.61 19.96
C ALA A 37 3.32 -37.79 19.89
N VAL A 38 4.09 -37.99 18.82
CA VAL A 38 5.13 -37.05 18.41
C VAL A 38 4.42 -35.69 18.25
N PRO A 39 4.82 -34.64 18.98
CA PRO A 39 4.18 -33.35 18.80
C PRO A 39 4.42 -32.93 17.36
N ALA A 40 3.34 -32.85 16.58
CA ALA A 40 3.38 -32.18 15.30
C ALA A 40 3.95 -30.79 15.56
N LYS A 41 5.14 -30.49 15.01
CA LYS A 41 5.70 -29.14 15.03
C LYS A 41 4.60 -28.23 14.50
N ALA A 42 4.03 -27.41 15.39
CA ALA A 42 3.16 -26.33 14.99
C ALA A 42 3.91 -25.55 13.90
N PRO A 43 3.24 -25.20 12.78
CA PRO A 43 3.87 -24.36 11.78
C PRO A 43 4.34 -23.09 12.49
N VAL A 44 5.65 -22.89 12.53
CA VAL A 44 6.23 -21.63 12.96
C VAL A 44 5.71 -20.61 11.97
N LYS A 45 4.76 -19.77 12.39
CA LYS A 45 4.40 -18.56 11.64
C LYS A 45 5.70 -17.78 11.49
N THR A 46 6.28 -17.80 10.30
CA THR A 46 7.38 -16.91 9.96
C THR A 46 6.83 -15.50 10.09
N SER A 47 7.20 -14.79 11.15
CA SER A 47 6.92 -13.37 11.30
C SER A 47 7.33 -12.69 9.99
N SER A 48 6.37 -12.12 9.28
CA SER A 48 6.67 -11.25 8.14
C SER A 48 7.63 -10.16 8.58
N ALA A 49 8.61 -9.86 7.72
CA ALA A 49 9.56 -8.78 7.99
C ALA A 49 8.79 -7.46 8.04
N VAL A 50 9.04 -6.67 9.09
CA VAL A 50 8.48 -5.32 9.21
C VAL A 50 8.90 -4.50 8.00
N ARG A 51 7.92 -3.96 7.28
CA ARG A 51 8.11 -3.06 6.15
C ARG A 51 7.77 -1.63 6.56
N SER A 52 8.32 -0.66 5.85
CA SER A 52 8.04 0.76 6.06
C SER A 52 7.78 1.49 4.74
N VAL A 53 6.88 2.47 4.78
CA VAL A 53 6.62 3.44 3.71
C VAL A 53 6.87 4.83 4.30
N HIS A 54 7.59 5.68 3.57
CA HIS A 54 8.02 6.99 4.03
C HIS A 54 7.52 8.06 3.07
N GLY A 55 7.01 9.16 3.60
CA GLY A 55 6.59 10.33 2.84
C GLY A 55 7.13 11.61 3.44
N PHE A 56 7.41 12.58 2.57
CA PHE A 56 7.81 13.94 2.91
C PHE A 56 6.88 14.93 2.19
N ASN A 57 6.34 15.87 2.93
CA ASN A 57 5.46 16.90 2.38
C ASN A 57 6.28 17.91 1.55
N GLY A 58 5.86 18.15 0.31
CA GLY A 58 6.58 18.97 -0.67
C GLY A 58 7.54 18.19 -1.58
N ASP A 59 7.69 16.87 -1.37
CA ASP A 59 8.42 15.99 -2.30
C ASP A 59 7.48 15.48 -3.40
N VAL A 60 7.87 15.74 -4.65
CA VAL A 60 7.05 15.43 -5.84
C VAL A 60 6.80 13.92 -6.03
N VAL A 61 7.75 13.07 -5.63
CA VAL A 61 7.59 11.60 -5.69
C VAL A 61 6.55 11.16 -4.67
N THR A 62 6.59 11.71 -3.46
CA THR A 62 5.63 11.44 -2.39
C THR A 62 4.24 11.90 -2.80
N GLN A 63 4.09 13.14 -3.28
CA GLN A 63 2.78 13.66 -3.70
C GLN A 63 2.14 12.79 -4.81
N VAL A 64 2.93 12.33 -5.78
CA VAL A 64 2.44 11.44 -6.85
C VAL A 64 2.14 10.05 -6.28
N ALA A 65 2.92 9.53 -5.33
CA ALA A 65 2.66 8.27 -4.66
C ALA A 65 1.35 8.31 -3.85
N ASP A 66 1.13 9.37 -3.10
CA ASP A 66 -0.05 9.59 -2.27
C ASP A 66 -1.31 9.68 -3.15
N PHE A 67 -1.22 10.40 -4.28
CA PHE A 67 -2.29 10.42 -5.28
C PHE A 67 -2.58 9.04 -5.88
N TYR A 68 -1.57 8.34 -6.42
CA TYR A 68 -1.80 7.07 -7.09
C TYR A 68 -2.21 5.96 -6.13
N GLY A 69 -1.64 5.91 -4.93
CA GLY A 69 -2.03 4.98 -3.87
C GLY A 69 -3.50 5.13 -3.51
N ALA A 70 -3.90 6.34 -3.09
CA ALA A 70 -5.29 6.60 -2.73
C ALA A 70 -6.27 6.46 -3.90
N TYR A 71 -5.84 6.79 -5.13
CA TYR A 71 -6.67 6.64 -6.32
C TYR A 71 -6.87 5.17 -6.69
N VAL A 72 -5.84 4.34 -6.54
CA VAL A 72 -5.92 2.89 -6.74
C VAL A 72 -6.82 2.25 -5.68
N ASP A 73 -6.67 2.61 -4.41
CA ASP A 73 -7.56 2.17 -3.33
C ASP A 73 -9.02 2.55 -3.58
N ALA A 74 -9.27 3.79 -4.02
CA ALA A 74 -10.61 4.25 -4.38
C ALA A 74 -11.21 3.43 -5.53
N LYS A 75 -10.39 2.88 -6.44
CA LYS A 75 -10.84 2.11 -7.60
C LYS A 75 -10.97 0.61 -7.31
N ASP A 76 -10.16 0.06 -6.42
CA ASP A 76 -10.12 -1.35 -6.02
C ASP A 76 -10.79 -1.62 -4.68
N ALA A 77 -11.63 -0.71 -4.20
CA ALA A 77 -12.17 -0.82 -2.85
C ALA A 77 -13.00 -2.12 -2.69
N PRO A 78 -12.88 -2.84 -1.55
CA PRO A 78 -13.56 -4.13 -1.34
C PRO A 78 -15.09 -4.09 -1.50
N ARG A 79 -15.70 -2.93 -1.26
CA ARG A 79 -17.14 -2.69 -1.37
C ARG A 79 -17.56 -2.10 -2.72
N GLY A 80 -16.66 -2.14 -3.70
CA GLY A 80 -16.79 -1.52 -5.01
C GLY A 80 -16.18 -0.12 -5.08
N PRO A 81 -15.95 0.42 -6.29
CA PRO A 81 -15.23 1.69 -6.47
C PRO A 81 -15.89 2.87 -5.76
N ASP A 82 -15.08 3.64 -5.03
CA ASP A 82 -15.48 4.89 -4.40
C ASP A 82 -15.33 6.06 -5.38
N ALA A 83 -16.40 6.31 -6.13
CA ALA A 83 -16.45 7.39 -7.10
C ALA A 83 -16.33 8.79 -6.45
N ALA A 84 -16.73 8.95 -5.20
CA ALA A 84 -16.65 10.24 -4.50
C ALA A 84 -15.19 10.55 -4.12
N LEU A 85 -14.46 9.59 -3.58
CA LEU A 85 -13.04 9.73 -3.30
C LEU A 85 -12.24 9.90 -4.59
N ALA A 86 -12.46 9.07 -5.61
CA ALA A 86 -11.77 9.20 -6.88
C ALA A 86 -11.98 10.58 -7.54
N LYS A 87 -13.18 11.15 -7.42
CA LYS A 87 -13.48 12.52 -7.89
C LYS A 87 -12.75 13.58 -7.05
N ALA A 88 -12.75 13.45 -5.73
CA ALA A 88 -12.06 14.38 -4.84
C ALA A 88 -10.55 14.40 -5.09
N LEU A 89 -9.93 13.21 -5.21
CA LEU A 89 -8.51 13.07 -5.55
C LEU A 89 -8.18 13.74 -6.88
N ARG A 90 -8.98 13.50 -7.93
CA ARG A 90 -8.75 14.16 -9.22
C ARG A 90 -8.92 15.67 -9.16
N GLY A 91 -9.85 16.17 -8.35
CA GLY A 91 -10.06 17.61 -8.14
C GLY A 91 -8.90 18.27 -7.40
N HIS A 92 -8.24 17.53 -6.50
CA HIS A 92 -7.13 18.01 -5.69
C HIS A 92 -5.80 17.99 -6.47
N TYR A 93 -5.47 16.85 -7.08
CA TYR A 93 -4.14 16.61 -7.63
C TYR A 93 -3.99 16.98 -9.10
N LEU A 94 -5.09 17.08 -9.87
CA LEU A 94 -5.01 17.43 -11.30
C LEU A 94 -5.32 18.91 -11.50
N VAL A 95 -4.51 19.57 -12.33
CA VAL A 95 -4.83 20.92 -12.79
C VAL A 95 -6.15 20.88 -13.58
N PRO A 96 -7.10 21.82 -13.37
CA PRO A 96 -8.41 21.78 -14.02
C PRO A 96 -8.37 21.71 -15.55
N ALA A 97 -7.38 22.36 -16.17
CA ALA A 97 -7.16 22.28 -17.61
C ALA A 97 -6.74 20.88 -18.06
N PHE A 98 -5.92 20.18 -17.28
CA PHE A 98 -5.52 18.81 -17.54
C PHE A 98 -6.67 17.83 -17.27
N ALA A 99 -7.42 18.01 -16.18
CA ALA A 99 -8.60 17.19 -15.88
C ALA A 99 -9.60 17.15 -17.06
N LYS A 100 -9.88 18.30 -17.70
CA LYS A 100 -10.73 18.37 -18.91
C LYS A 100 -10.15 17.60 -20.10
N LYS A 101 -8.84 17.71 -20.35
CA LYS A 101 -8.16 16.94 -21.40
C LYS A 101 -8.24 15.44 -21.12
N LEU A 102 -8.10 15.06 -19.85
CA LEU A 102 -8.18 13.68 -19.43
C LEU A 102 -9.58 13.10 -19.63
N GLU A 103 -10.64 13.82 -19.26
CA GLU A 103 -12.02 13.41 -19.53
C GLU A 103 -12.32 13.24 -21.02
N ALA A 104 -11.80 14.14 -21.87
CA ALA A 104 -11.93 14.01 -23.32
C ALA A 104 -11.23 12.76 -23.84
N TRP A 105 -10.03 12.47 -23.32
CA TRP A 105 -9.31 11.24 -23.65
C TRP A 105 -10.07 10.00 -23.19
N GLU A 106 -10.61 9.99 -21.97
CA GLU A 106 -11.36 8.85 -21.41
C GLU A 106 -12.61 8.53 -22.23
N LYS A 107 -13.33 9.57 -22.69
CA LYS A 107 -14.49 9.42 -23.58
C LYS A 107 -14.13 8.73 -24.90
N THR A 108 -12.97 9.05 -25.46
CA THR A 108 -12.48 8.46 -26.72
C THR A 108 -11.94 7.04 -26.52
N ASN A 109 -11.18 6.81 -25.45
CA ASN A 109 -10.41 5.57 -25.27
C ASN A 109 -11.12 4.52 -24.43
N LYS A 110 -12.24 4.87 -23.77
CA LYS A 110 -13.01 3.96 -22.89
C LYS A 110 -12.15 3.28 -21.83
N ALA A 111 -11.19 4.03 -21.28
CA ALA A 111 -10.24 3.59 -20.26
C ALA A 111 -10.09 4.70 -19.23
N ASP A 112 -9.62 4.38 -18.03
CA ASP A 112 -9.27 5.37 -17.01
C ASP A 112 -8.03 6.16 -17.46
N GLY A 113 -8.13 7.47 -17.49
CA GLY A 113 -7.08 8.35 -18.01
C GLY A 113 -5.90 8.52 -17.07
N VAL A 114 -6.11 8.36 -15.76
CA VAL A 114 -5.02 8.39 -14.76
C VAL A 114 -4.20 7.11 -14.88
N LEU A 115 -4.88 5.96 -14.96
CA LEU A 115 -4.21 4.65 -15.04
C LEU A 115 -3.74 4.31 -16.47
N ARG A 116 -4.27 5.00 -17.48
CA ARG A 116 -4.16 4.66 -18.91
C ARG A 116 -4.53 3.20 -19.19
N ALA A 117 -5.52 2.67 -18.48
CA ALA A 117 -5.91 1.27 -18.50
C ALA A 117 -7.41 1.09 -18.21
N GLN A 118 -7.96 -0.08 -18.56
CA GLN A 118 -9.37 -0.42 -18.28
C GLN A 118 -9.57 -1.04 -16.90
N ASN A 119 -8.54 -1.71 -16.38
CA ASN A 119 -8.53 -2.35 -15.08
C ASN A 119 -7.71 -1.55 -14.07
N VAL A 120 -7.79 -1.96 -12.81
CA VAL A 120 -7.05 -1.36 -11.69
C VAL A 120 -5.76 -2.15 -11.47
N PRO A 121 -4.60 -1.50 -11.25
CA PRO A 121 -3.37 -2.20 -10.96
C PRO A 121 -3.38 -2.81 -9.56
N THR A 122 -2.74 -3.96 -9.40
CA THR A 122 -2.57 -4.63 -8.09
C THR A 122 -1.33 -4.12 -7.36
N ARG A 123 -0.38 -3.53 -8.09
CA ARG A 123 0.83 -2.90 -7.52
C ARG A 123 1.17 -1.65 -8.29
N TRP A 124 1.78 -0.71 -7.59
CA TRP A 124 2.31 0.50 -8.18
C TRP A 124 3.66 0.86 -7.55
N THR A 125 4.50 1.52 -8.34
CA THR A 125 5.76 2.09 -7.89
C THR A 125 5.91 3.48 -8.51
N VAL A 126 6.16 4.47 -7.68
CA VAL A 126 6.48 5.84 -8.07
C VAL A 126 7.97 6.08 -7.83
N SER A 127 8.66 6.66 -8.78
CA SER A 127 10.11 6.89 -8.74
C SER A 127 10.50 8.16 -9.48
N GLU A 128 11.65 8.72 -9.16
CA GLU A 128 12.17 9.88 -9.90
C GLU A 128 12.48 9.53 -11.36
N GLY A 129 12.11 10.42 -12.27
CA GLY A 129 12.46 10.32 -13.67
C GLY A 129 13.92 10.71 -13.94
N GLY A 130 14.50 10.16 -15.00
CA GLY A 130 15.90 10.36 -15.38
C GLY A 130 16.32 11.79 -15.72
N ASN A 131 15.36 12.70 -15.95
CA ASN A 131 15.61 14.09 -16.32
C ASN A 131 15.22 15.11 -15.24
N GLY A 132 14.77 14.65 -14.06
CA GLY A 132 14.36 15.51 -12.94
C GLY A 132 13.10 16.36 -13.13
N LEU A 133 12.46 16.30 -14.32
CA LEU A 133 11.26 17.09 -14.65
C LEU A 133 9.97 16.27 -14.58
N GLU A 134 10.10 14.95 -14.38
CA GLU A 134 8.99 14.01 -14.44
C GLU A 134 9.15 12.97 -13.33
N VAL A 135 8.01 12.53 -12.82
CA VAL A 135 7.92 11.37 -11.94
C VAL A 135 7.45 10.18 -12.77
N LEU A 136 8.10 9.03 -12.60
CA LEU A 136 7.71 7.80 -13.27
C LEU A 136 6.82 6.96 -12.37
N VAL A 137 5.69 6.54 -12.92
CA VAL A 137 4.74 5.63 -12.26
C VAL A 137 4.70 4.32 -13.03
N THR A 138 5.05 3.23 -12.36
CA THR A 138 4.95 1.87 -12.90
C THR A 138 3.74 1.20 -12.28
N LEU A 139 2.75 0.88 -13.10
CA LEU A 139 1.52 0.19 -12.73
C LEU A 139 1.61 -1.27 -13.16
N THR A 140 1.36 -2.20 -12.24
CA THR A 140 1.35 -3.64 -12.51
C THR A 140 -0.07 -4.17 -12.38
N PHE A 141 -0.54 -4.86 -13.41
CA PHE A 141 -1.89 -5.42 -13.50
C PHE A 141 -1.82 -6.96 -13.47
N GLY A 142 -2.79 -7.59 -12.80
CA GLY A 142 -2.81 -9.03 -12.51
C GLY A 142 -2.29 -9.37 -11.11
N GLY A 143 -2.87 -10.39 -10.46
CA GLY A 143 -2.63 -10.76 -9.06
C GLY A 143 -1.29 -11.42 -8.75
N ALA A 144 -1.03 -11.63 -7.47
CA ALA A 144 0.06 -12.50 -7.00
C ALA A 144 -0.26 -13.97 -7.39
N GLY A 145 0.33 -14.45 -8.48
CA GLY A 145 0.11 -15.81 -8.99
C GLY A 145 -0.86 -15.90 -10.18
N GLU A 146 -1.40 -14.77 -10.64
CA GLU A 146 -2.21 -14.73 -11.86
C GLU A 146 -1.32 -14.43 -13.06
N SER A 147 -1.59 -15.08 -14.19
CA SER A 147 -0.97 -14.79 -15.47
C SER A 147 -2.04 -14.50 -16.53
N PRO A 148 -1.82 -13.50 -17.40
CA PRO A 148 -0.59 -12.70 -17.51
C PRO A 148 -0.51 -11.52 -16.52
N VAL A 149 0.66 -11.31 -15.94
CA VAL A 149 1.02 -10.03 -15.29
C VAL A 149 1.48 -9.06 -16.37
N THR A 150 0.90 -7.86 -16.41
CA THR A 150 1.28 -6.81 -17.36
C THR A 150 1.69 -5.54 -16.63
N THR A 151 2.51 -4.72 -17.29
CA THR A 151 3.04 -3.50 -16.67
C THR A 151 2.91 -2.33 -17.62
N THR A 152 2.43 -1.20 -17.11
CA THR A 152 2.36 0.08 -17.81
C THR A 152 3.23 1.09 -17.09
N ARG A 153 4.06 1.84 -17.81
CA ARG A 153 4.83 2.94 -17.24
C ARG A 153 4.28 4.27 -17.73
N LEU A 154 4.14 5.20 -16.80
CA LEU A 154 3.65 6.55 -17.02
C LEU A 154 4.74 7.55 -16.65
N ALA A 155 4.90 8.58 -17.47
CA ALA A 155 5.59 9.80 -17.11
C ALA A 155 4.55 10.82 -16.68
N VAL A 156 4.68 11.31 -15.44
CA VAL A 156 3.80 12.28 -14.81
C VAL A 156 4.55 13.60 -14.71
N LYS A 157 4.01 14.65 -15.34
CA LYS A 157 4.48 16.02 -15.18
C LYS A 157 3.60 16.74 -14.18
N LEU A 158 4.24 17.52 -13.31
CA LEU A 158 3.55 18.34 -12.34
C LEU A 158 4.17 19.72 -12.27
N ASP A 159 3.33 20.69 -11.94
CA ASP A 159 3.73 21.97 -11.40
C ASP A 159 3.74 21.85 -9.87
N VAL A 160 4.77 22.40 -9.22
CA VAL A 160 4.97 22.27 -7.77
C VAL A 160 3.83 22.89 -6.96
N VAL A 161 3.14 23.89 -7.51
CA VAL A 161 2.05 24.60 -6.84
C VAL A 161 0.69 24.11 -7.34
N ASP A 162 0.57 23.85 -8.63
CA ASP A 162 -0.71 23.58 -9.29
C ASP A 162 -1.06 22.09 -9.37
N GLY A 163 -0.08 21.20 -9.24
CA GLY A 163 -0.27 19.75 -9.32
C GLY A 163 -0.05 19.20 -10.73
N ILE A 164 -0.67 18.06 -11.02
CA ILE A 164 -0.38 17.26 -12.23
C ILE A 164 -0.94 17.95 -13.48
N THR A 165 -0.05 18.17 -14.44
CA THR A 165 -0.32 18.87 -15.70
C THR A 165 -0.34 17.94 -16.92
N ASP A 166 0.31 16.77 -16.83
CA ASP A 166 0.32 15.76 -17.88
C ASP A 166 0.58 14.35 -17.33
N ILE A 167 -0.04 13.34 -17.94
CA ILE A 167 0.21 11.92 -17.69
C ILE A 167 0.28 11.24 -19.05
N ARG A 168 1.39 10.58 -19.37
CA ARG A 168 1.52 9.85 -20.64
C ARG A 168 2.24 8.53 -20.45
N THR A 169 1.93 7.55 -21.30
CA THR A 169 2.69 6.30 -21.36
C THR A 169 4.13 6.57 -21.79
N THR A 170 5.09 5.85 -21.21
CA THR A 170 6.52 5.99 -21.52
C THR A 170 7.23 4.64 -21.52
N SER A 171 8.31 4.54 -22.29
CA SER A 171 9.26 3.42 -22.22
C SER A 171 10.50 3.75 -21.38
N ALA A 172 10.58 4.97 -20.83
CA ALA A 172 11.70 5.41 -19.99
C ALA A 172 11.84 4.54 -18.74
N ALA A 173 13.09 4.24 -18.39
CA ALA A 173 13.43 3.57 -17.15
C ALA A 173 13.63 4.60 -16.01
N PRO A 174 13.39 4.22 -14.75
CA PRO A 174 13.73 5.04 -13.60
C PRO A 174 15.22 5.33 -13.53
N ALA A 175 15.58 6.48 -12.94
CA ALA A 175 16.98 6.83 -12.72
C ALA A 175 17.63 5.80 -11.78
N LYS A 176 18.90 5.46 -12.05
CA LYS A 176 19.66 4.53 -11.21
C LYS A 176 19.87 5.14 -9.82
N ALA A 177 19.50 4.40 -8.77
CA ALA A 177 19.53 4.86 -7.37
C ALA A 177 18.59 6.03 -7.03
N SER A 178 17.46 6.16 -7.73
CA SER A 178 16.42 7.13 -7.40
C SER A 178 15.61 6.76 -6.16
N ARG A 179 15.05 7.79 -5.51
CA ARG A 179 13.98 7.61 -4.52
C ARG A 179 12.80 6.90 -5.19
N SER A 180 12.18 5.96 -4.47
CA SER A 180 10.94 5.33 -4.90
C SER A 180 10.01 5.02 -3.73
N VAL A 181 8.70 5.04 -4.01
CA VAL A 181 7.62 4.66 -3.11
C VAL A 181 6.79 3.60 -3.83
N SER A 182 6.42 2.52 -3.14
CA SER A 182 5.68 1.41 -3.76
C SER A 182 4.56 0.91 -2.87
N GLY A 183 3.44 0.55 -3.49
CA GLY A 183 2.27 0.01 -2.83
C GLY A 183 1.69 -1.21 -3.54
N ARG A 184 0.78 -1.88 -2.84
CA ARG A 184 0.00 -3.03 -3.32
C ARG A 184 -1.42 -2.96 -2.75
N THR A 185 -2.41 -3.31 -3.57
CA THR A 185 -3.79 -3.41 -3.10
C THR A 185 -3.96 -4.55 -2.11
N GLY A 186 -4.81 -4.34 -1.09
CA GLY A 186 -5.03 -5.31 0.00
C GLY A 186 -3.89 -5.43 1.01
N ASP A 187 -2.82 -4.62 0.91
CA ASP A 187 -1.77 -4.51 1.93
C ASP A 187 -2.14 -3.39 2.92
N VAL A 188 -2.35 -3.75 4.19
CA VAL A 188 -2.79 -2.78 5.22
C VAL A 188 -1.76 -1.69 5.50
N VAL A 189 -0.46 -1.97 5.35
CA VAL A 189 0.59 -0.95 5.54
C VAL A 189 0.55 0.05 4.39
N THR A 190 0.37 -0.42 3.15
CA THR A 190 0.13 0.45 2.00
C THR A 190 -1.14 1.26 2.18
N GLN A 191 -2.27 0.64 2.50
CA GLN A 191 -3.55 1.35 2.64
C GLN A 191 -3.49 2.47 3.71
N VAL A 192 -2.82 2.21 4.84
CA VAL A 192 -2.60 3.24 5.87
C VAL A 192 -1.65 4.32 5.37
N ALA A 193 -0.60 3.98 4.62
CA ALA A 193 0.29 4.98 4.02
C ALA A 193 -0.45 5.87 3.01
N ASP A 194 -1.24 5.28 2.13
CA ASP A 194 -2.02 5.96 1.09
C ASP A 194 -3.06 6.90 1.73
N PHE A 195 -3.71 6.46 2.81
CA PHE A 195 -4.60 7.31 3.60
C PHE A 195 -3.85 8.50 4.23
N TYR A 196 -2.78 8.25 4.99
CA TYR A 196 -2.08 9.30 5.73
C TYR A 196 -1.39 10.29 4.81
N GLY A 197 -0.75 9.82 3.73
CA GLY A 197 -0.11 10.66 2.72
C GLY A 197 -1.10 11.62 2.07
N ALA A 198 -2.18 11.09 1.48
CA ALA A 198 -3.20 11.92 0.84
C ALA A 198 -3.93 12.83 1.85
N TYR A 199 -4.06 12.42 3.11
CA TYR A 199 -4.66 13.24 4.15
C TYR A 199 -3.76 14.39 4.59
N VAL A 200 -2.44 14.17 4.64
CA VAL A 200 -1.44 15.21 4.89
C VAL A 200 -1.45 16.23 3.75
N ASP A 201 -1.41 15.78 2.49
CA ASP A 201 -1.51 16.64 1.31
C ASP A 201 -2.80 17.48 1.33
N ALA A 202 -3.94 16.86 1.64
CA ALA A 202 -5.22 17.56 1.76
C ALA A 202 -5.19 18.65 2.85
N LYS A 203 -4.42 18.46 3.92
CA LYS A 203 -4.36 19.41 5.05
C LYS A 203 -3.36 20.54 4.85
N ASP A 204 -2.33 20.33 4.05
CA ASP A 204 -1.25 21.30 3.83
C ASP A 204 -1.13 21.74 2.36
N ALA A 205 -2.22 21.66 1.61
CA ALA A 205 -2.20 22.01 0.19
C ALA A 205 -1.77 23.49 0.01
N PRO A 206 -1.01 23.82 -1.06
CA PRO A 206 -0.48 25.18 -1.27
C PRO A 206 -1.54 26.29 -1.31
N ARG A 207 -2.79 25.94 -1.64
CA ARG A 207 -3.95 26.85 -1.72
C ARG A 207 -4.80 26.86 -0.45
N GLY A 208 -4.31 26.23 0.62
CA GLY A 208 -5.02 26.00 1.87
C GLY A 208 -5.71 24.63 1.91
N PRO A 209 -6.17 24.20 3.10
CA PRO A 209 -6.68 22.85 3.30
C PRO A 209 -7.87 22.50 2.41
N ASP A 210 -7.81 21.34 1.75
CA ASP A 210 -8.90 20.75 1.00
C ASP A 210 -9.82 19.92 1.91
N ALA A 211 -10.81 20.61 2.48
CA ALA A 211 -11.80 19.98 3.35
C ALA A 211 -12.65 18.91 2.63
N ALA A 212 -12.83 19.01 1.31
CA ALA A 212 -13.62 18.04 0.55
C ALA A 212 -12.85 16.73 0.39
N LEU A 213 -11.57 16.80 0.02
CA LEU A 213 -10.70 15.63 -0.04
C LEU A 213 -10.52 15.00 1.34
N ALA A 214 -10.21 15.80 2.38
CA ALA A 214 -10.07 15.30 3.74
C ALA A 214 -11.34 14.57 4.21
N LYS A 215 -12.53 15.07 3.87
CA LYS A 215 -13.80 14.42 4.18
C LYS A 215 -13.98 13.10 3.40
N ALA A 216 -13.65 13.09 2.11
CA ALA A 216 -13.76 11.89 1.27
C ALA A 216 -12.80 10.78 1.76
N LEU A 217 -11.56 11.13 2.08
CA LEU A 217 -10.57 10.20 2.65
C LEU A 217 -11.08 9.59 3.96
N ARG A 218 -11.61 10.42 4.87
CA ARG A 218 -12.17 9.91 6.15
C ARG A 218 -13.38 9.01 5.92
N GLY A 219 -14.22 9.30 4.93
CA GLY A 219 -15.37 8.47 4.57
C GLY A 219 -14.97 7.11 3.99
N HIS A 220 -13.85 7.06 3.27
CA HIS A 220 -13.34 5.85 2.64
C HIS A 220 -12.57 4.94 3.61
N TYR A 221 -11.61 5.52 4.33
CA TYR A 221 -10.63 4.76 5.10
C TYR A 221 -11.05 4.50 6.54
N LEU A 222 -11.94 5.30 7.12
CA LEU A 222 -12.38 5.10 8.50
C LEU A 222 -13.68 4.29 8.53
N VAL A 223 -13.75 3.30 9.42
CA VAL A 223 -15.01 2.63 9.72
C VAL A 223 -16.02 3.65 10.26
N PRO A 224 -17.29 3.68 9.79
CA PRO A 224 -18.25 4.71 10.18
C PRO A 224 -18.46 4.85 11.70
N ALA A 225 -18.39 3.73 12.43
CA ALA A 225 -18.47 3.74 13.89
C ALA A 225 -17.26 4.44 14.54
N PHE A 226 -16.06 4.25 13.98
CA PHE A 226 -14.86 4.92 14.44
C PHE A 226 -14.84 6.40 14.03
N ALA A 227 -15.25 6.73 12.81
CA ALA A 227 -15.37 8.12 12.35
C ALA A 227 -16.22 8.98 13.31
N LYS A 228 -17.37 8.46 13.77
CA LYS A 228 -18.22 9.14 14.78
C LYS A 228 -17.52 9.33 16.12
N LYS A 229 -16.79 8.31 16.59
CA LYS A 229 -16.00 8.42 17.84
C LYS A 229 -14.90 9.46 17.70
N LEU A 230 -14.25 9.50 16.54
CA LEU A 230 -13.19 10.43 16.23
C LEU A 230 -13.71 11.88 16.23
N GLU A 231 -14.84 12.15 15.56
CA GLU A 231 -15.49 13.47 15.57
C GLU A 231 -15.86 13.93 16.99
N ALA A 232 -16.39 13.03 17.83
CA ALA A 232 -16.69 13.33 19.22
C ALA A 232 -15.42 13.68 20.01
N TRP A 233 -14.34 12.94 19.78
CA TRP A 233 -13.04 13.22 20.39
C TRP A 233 -12.48 14.58 19.93
N GLU A 234 -12.54 14.91 18.64
CA GLU A 234 -12.04 16.16 18.09
C GLU A 234 -12.77 17.39 18.67
N LYS A 235 -14.10 17.28 18.87
CA LYS A 235 -14.89 18.35 19.50
C LYS A 235 -14.40 18.69 20.90
N THR A 236 -13.99 17.68 21.66
CA THR A 236 -13.46 17.82 23.02
C THR A 236 -12.02 18.31 23.02
N ASN A 237 -11.17 17.77 22.15
CA ASN A 237 -9.72 17.96 22.21
C ASN A 237 -9.20 19.10 21.31
N LYS A 238 -10.06 19.68 20.46
CA LYS A 238 -9.72 20.80 19.55
C LYS A 238 -8.45 20.52 18.72
N THR A 239 -8.30 19.28 18.28
CA THR A 239 -7.11 18.73 17.63
C THR A 239 -7.58 17.82 16.49
N ASP A 240 -6.82 17.68 15.40
CA ASP A 240 -7.16 16.72 14.35
C ASP A 240 -7.01 15.29 14.87
N GLY A 241 -8.08 14.50 14.77
CA GLY A 241 -8.15 13.15 15.33
C GLY A 241 -7.36 12.13 14.53
N VAL A 242 -7.21 12.32 13.22
CA VAL A 242 -6.42 11.41 12.37
C VAL A 242 -4.93 11.62 12.64
N LEU A 243 -4.50 12.88 12.71
CA LEU A 243 -3.11 13.23 12.98
C LEU A 243 -2.74 13.14 14.46
N ARG A 244 -3.74 13.18 15.35
CA ARG A 244 -3.60 13.39 16.81
C ARG A 244 -2.72 14.61 17.12
N ALA A 245 -2.80 15.64 16.28
CA ALA A 245 -1.99 16.85 16.35
C ALA A 245 -2.76 18.08 15.84
N GLN A 246 -2.32 19.27 16.23
CA GLN A 246 -2.89 20.54 15.74
C GLN A 246 -2.28 20.98 14.41
N ASN A 247 -1.02 20.59 14.18
CA ASN A 247 -0.27 20.92 12.97
C ASN A 247 -0.25 19.71 12.02
N VAL A 248 0.11 19.97 10.76
CA VAL A 248 0.37 18.92 9.77
C VAL A 248 1.83 18.48 9.88
N PRO A 249 2.14 17.17 9.83
CA PRO A 249 3.52 16.69 9.81
C PRO A 249 4.23 17.06 8.51
N VAL A 250 5.54 17.31 8.61
CA VAL A 250 6.43 17.50 7.45
C VAL A 250 6.87 16.13 6.93
N ASP A 251 7.15 15.20 7.85
CA ASP A 251 7.51 13.82 7.53
C ASP A 251 6.52 12.85 8.16
N TRP A 252 6.27 11.77 7.44
CA TRP A 252 5.56 10.64 8.01
C TRP A 252 6.19 9.31 7.61
N THR A 253 5.99 8.31 8.44
CA THR A 253 6.44 6.94 8.19
C THR A 253 5.39 5.98 8.69
N VAL A 254 4.97 5.06 7.84
CA VAL A 254 4.04 3.99 8.17
C VAL A 254 4.80 2.68 8.17
N SER A 255 4.80 1.97 9.29
CA SER A 255 5.54 0.72 9.47
C SER A 255 4.67 -0.36 10.09
N GLY A 256 4.79 -1.59 9.59
CA GLY A 256 4.06 -2.73 10.11
C GLY A 256 4.54 -4.05 9.52
N ASP A 257 4.12 -5.15 10.14
CA ASP A 257 4.28 -6.51 9.60
C ASP A 257 3.19 -6.85 8.57
N GLY A 258 2.07 -6.11 8.59
CA GLY A 258 0.92 -6.34 7.72
C GLY A 258 0.01 -7.49 8.17
N GLU A 259 0.34 -8.16 9.28
CA GLU A 259 -0.39 -9.34 9.79
C GLU A 259 -1.06 -9.07 11.14
N SER A 260 -0.49 -8.18 11.95
CA SER A 260 -0.97 -7.89 13.31
C SER A 260 -2.28 -7.11 13.38
N GLY A 261 -2.70 -6.49 12.27
CA GLY A 261 -3.79 -5.51 12.25
C GLY A 261 -3.45 -4.19 12.97
N GLU A 262 -2.21 -4.04 13.46
CA GLU A 262 -1.69 -2.81 14.03
C GLU A 262 -0.55 -2.27 13.15
N VAL A 263 -0.67 -1.01 12.75
CA VAL A 263 0.33 -0.29 11.98
C VAL A 263 0.82 0.88 12.82
N THR A 264 2.13 1.12 12.83
CA THR A 264 2.71 2.30 13.48
C THR A 264 2.80 3.43 12.48
N VAL A 265 2.25 4.59 12.84
CA VAL A 265 2.42 5.83 12.07
C VAL A 265 3.25 6.80 12.88
N THR A 266 4.41 7.16 12.36
CA THR A 266 5.35 8.11 12.97
C THR A 266 5.23 9.42 12.23
N HIS A 267 4.75 10.46 12.91
CA HIS A 267 4.72 11.84 12.42
C HIS A 267 5.92 12.62 12.94
N ARG A 268 6.53 13.44 12.09
CA ARG A 268 7.54 14.41 12.51
C ARG A 268 7.13 15.82 12.12
N PHE A 269 7.28 16.74 13.08
CA PHE A 269 6.85 18.14 13.00
C PHE A 269 8.04 19.07 13.25
N GLY A 270 7.95 20.31 12.73
CA GLY A 270 9.00 21.34 12.83
C GLY A 270 9.92 21.35 11.61
N GLY A 271 10.31 22.54 11.15
CA GLY A 271 10.88 22.76 9.81
C GLY A 271 12.40 22.66 9.68
N GLY A 272 12.84 22.20 8.50
CA GLY A 272 14.24 22.01 8.08
C GLY A 272 14.61 20.54 7.90
N GLU A 273 15.88 20.23 7.59
CA GLU A 273 16.41 18.86 7.47
C GLU A 273 16.37 18.06 8.80
N SER A 274 15.84 18.63 9.89
CA SER A 274 15.81 18.03 11.21
C SER A 274 14.49 18.36 11.93
N PRO A 275 13.48 17.49 11.85
CA PRO A 275 12.23 17.69 12.56
C PRO A 275 12.46 17.68 14.07
N THR A 276 11.75 18.56 14.78
CA THR A 276 11.98 18.83 16.20
C THR A 276 11.08 18.04 17.13
N VAL A 277 9.94 17.55 16.63
CA VAL A 277 8.98 16.78 17.42
C VAL A 277 8.57 15.52 16.66
N THR A 278 8.61 14.37 17.32
CA THR A 278 8.12 13.09 16.77
C THR A 278 6.95 12.57 17.58
N THR A 279 5.87 12.17 16.91
CA THR A 279 4.70 11.52 17.52
C THR A 279 4.51 10.14 16.91
N ASN A 280 4.36 9.12 17.75
CA ASN A 280 4.09 7.75 17.32
C ASN A 280 2.63 7.41 17.60
N LEU A 281 1.92 7.01 16.55
CA LEU A 281 0.56 6.51 16.58
C LEU A 281 0.56 5.00 16.38
N VAL A 282 -0.38 4.33 17.04
CA VAL A 282 -0.79 2.96 16.73
C VAL A 282 -2.15 3.06 16.06
N VAL A 283 -2.24 2.52 14.85
CA VAL A 283 -3.43 2.50 14.01
C VAL A 283 -3.90 1.06 13.90
N LYS A 284 -5.13 0.78 14.32
CA LYS A 284 -5.77 -0.53 14.07
C LYS A 284 -6.52 -0.46 12.76
N ALA A 285 -6.14 -1.32 11.83
CA ALA A 285 -6.72 -1.35 10.50
C ALA A 285 -6.83 -2.78 10.00
N ASP A 286 -7.86 -3.00 9.19
CA ASP A 286 -8.05 -4.20 8.39
C ASP A 286 -8.14 -3.78 6.91
N ALA A 287 -7.53 -4.56 6.01
CA ALA A 287 -7.47 -4.21 4.59
C ALA A 287 -8.87 -4.14 3.92
N VAL A 288 -9.87 -4.83 4.50
CA VAL A 288 -11.24 -4.90 4.00
C VAL A 288 -12.14 -3.89 4.70
N ASP A 289 -12.03 -3.80 6.03
CA ASP A 289 -12.92 -2.97 6.84
C ASP A 289 -12.42 -1.54 7.04
N GLY A 290 -11.13 -1.30 6.92
CA GLY A 290 -10.49 0.00 7.12
C GLY A 290 -10.06 0.24 8.57
N VAL A 291 -9.85 1.51 8.91
CA VAL A 291 -9.31 1.94 10.21
C VAL A 291 -10.40 1.96 11.28
N THR A 292 -10.12 1.28 12.39
CA THR A 292 -11.03 1.11 13.53
C THR A 292 -10.57 1.82 14.80
N ASP A 293 -9.28 2.15 14.90
CA ASP A 293 -8.70 2.88 16.03
C ASP A 293 -7.43 3.63 15.62
N ILE A 294 -7.21 4.79 16.21
CA ILE A 294 -5.98 5.58 16.09
C ILE A 294 -5.66 6.10 17.48
N ARG A 295 -4.49 5.78 18.04
CA ARG A 295 -4.11 6.23 19.38
C ARG A 295 -2.64 6.60 19.42
N THR A 296 -2.25 7.50 20.31
CA THR A 296 -0.83 7.73 20.57
C THR A 296 -0.25 6.52 21.31
N LYS A 297 0.97 6.10 20.96
CA LYS A 297 1.62 4.92 21.57
C LYS A 297 1.78 5.01 23.09
N ASN A 298 1.75 6.23 23.64
CA ASN A 298 1.87 6.50 25.08
C ASN A 298 0.53 6.70 25.80
N ALA A 299 -0.61 6.64 25.11
CA ALA A 299 -1.93 6.67 25.75
C ALA A 299 -2.24 5.28 26.33
N ARG A 300 -2.03 5.12 27.64
CA ARG A 300 -2.63 4.05 28.44
C ARG A 300 -3.99 4.49 28.97
#